data_AF-A0A2Z4IS17-F1
#
_entry.id   AF-A0A2Z4IS17-F1
#
_cell.length_a   1.000
_cell.length_b   1.000
_cell.length_c   1.000
_cell.angle_alpha   90.00
_cell.angle_beta   90.00
_cell.angle_gamma   90.00
#
_symmetry.space_group_name_H-M   'P 1'
#
loop_
_entity.id
_entity.type
_entity.pdbx_description
1 polymer ?
#
loop_
_entity_poly.entity_id
_entity_poly.type
_entity_poly.pdbx_seq_one_letter_code
_entity_poly.pdbx_strand_id
1 'polypeptide(L)'
;MALSVWSVHVHGTQRRWRRWEAEFTCPCCGEGWARDKLQEALFMLPPRAAAELRVQVERLDVVLLGRTHQEPMADPKLAWWHRRC
;
A
#
# COMPACT_ATOMS: atom_id res chain seq x y z
N MET A 1 6.81 -0.68 -11.26
CA MET A 1 5.34 -0.88 -11.16
C MET A 1 4.90 -0.72 -9.71
N ALA A 2 3.67 -0.27 -9.45
CA ALA A 2 3.17 0.03 -8.10
C ALA A 2 3.29 -1.15 -7.12
N LEU A 3 3.02 -2.38 -7.57
CA LEU A 3 3.14 -3.59 -6.73
C LEU A 3 4.56 -3.84 -6.25
N SER A 4 5.56 -3.64 -7.11
CA SER A 4 6.98 -3.83 -6.75
C SER A 4 7.43 -2.81 -5.71
N VAL A 5 6.99 -1.55 -5.85
CA VAL A 5 7.31 -0.50 -4.87
C VAL A 5 6.62 -0.76 -3.55
N TRP A 6 5.35 -1.19 -3.57
CA TRP A 6 4.64 -1.62 -2.35
C TRP A 6 5.33 -2.81 -1.68
N SER A 7 5.79 -3.79 -2.47
CA SER A 7 6.52 -4.95 -1.96
C SER A 7 7.84 -4.55 -1.29
N VAL A 8 8.67 -3.72 -1.94
CA VAL A 8 9.91 -3.19 -1.35
C VAL A 8 9.62 -2.39 -0.09
N HIS A 9 8.55 -1.61 -0.08
CA HIS A 9 8.14 -0.80 1.06
C HIS A 9 7.73 -1.64 2.27
N VAL A 10 6.84 -2.62 2.05
CA VAL A 10 6.34 -3.54 3.08
C VAL A 10 7.46 -4.44 3.62
N HIS A 11 8.35 -4.92 2.75
CA HIS A 11 9.46 -5.79 3.11
C HIS A 11 10.74 -5.04 3.52
N GLY A 12 10.77 -3.72 3.40
CA GLY A 12 11.90 -2.85 3.68
C GLY A 12 12.47 -2.97 5.10
N THR A 13 13.59 -2.26 5.33
CA THR A 13 14.40 -2.41 6.54
C THR A 13 13.60 -2.09 7.82
N GLN A 14 13.91 -2.79 8.92
CA GLN A 14 13.26 -2.72 10.25
C GLN A 14 13.27 -1.34 10.96
N ARG A 15 13.54 -0.25 10.25
CA ARG A 15 13.50 1.10 10.83
C ARG A 15 12.05 1.57 10.98
N ARG A 16 11.84 2.51 11.90
CA ARG A 16 10.54 3.16 12.14
C ARG A 16 9.96 3.65 10.82
N TRP A 17 8.74 3.24 10.52
CA TRP A 17 8.04 3.51 9.29
C TRP A 17 7.92 5.02 9.07
N ARG A 18 8.30 5.50 7.88
CA ARG A 18 8.11 6.90 7.51
C ARG A 18 7.08 7.02 6.40
N ARG A 19 6.12 7.89 6.63
CA ARG A 19 4.92 8.05 5.81
C ARG A 19 5.23 8.30 4.32
N TRP A 20 6.26 9.08 4.02
CA TRP A 20 6.68 9.43 2.66
C TRP A 20 7.40 8.31 1.90
N GLU A 21 7.87 7.26 2.58
CA GLU A 21 8.54 6.13 1.90
C GLU A 21 7.55 5.29 1.06
N ALA A 22 6.24 5.44 1.31
CA ALA A 22 5.17 4.80 0.53
C ALA A 22 4.80 5.56 -0.76
N GLU A 23 5.39 6.74 -0.98
CA GLU A 23 5.16 7.55 -2.16
C GLU A 23 5.83 6.92 -3.38
N PHE A 24 5.09 6.85 -4.47
CA PHE A 24 5.48 6.22 -5.71
C PHE A 24 5.19 7.15 -6.86
N THR A 25 6.15 7.25 -7.78
CA THR A 25 5.98 7.97 -9.05
C THR A 25 6.20 6.99 -10.19
N CYS A 26 5.16 6.72 -11.00
CA CYS A 26 5.32 6.10 -12.32
C CYS A 26 4.83 7.04 -13.41
N PRO A 27 5.56 7.19 -14.51
CA PRO A 27 5.01 7.85 -15.71
C PRO A 27 3.73 7.19 -16.24
N CYS A 28 3.51 5.91 -15.91
CA CYS A 28 2.36 5.11 -16.32
C CYS A 28 1.14 5.17 -15.38
N CYS A 29 1.37 5.42 -14.08
CA CYS A 29 0.35 5.33 -13.03
C CYS A 29 0.16 6.67 -12.27
N GLY A 30 0.94 7.69 -12.63
CA GLY A 30 1.02 8.95 -11.92
C GLY A 30 1.89 8.90 -10.67
N GLU A 31 1.79 9.96 -9.88
CA GLU A 31 2.32 10.05 -8.52
C GLU A 31 1.25 9.73 -7.47
N GLY A 32 1.68 9.29 -6.30
CA GLY A 32 0.81 9.04 -5.16
C GLY A 32 1.26 7.83 -4.36
N TRP A 33 0.41 7.34 -3.48
CA TRP A 33 0.76 6.19 -2.66
C TRP A 33 0.59 4.88 -3.43
N ALA A 34 1.58 4.00 -3.34
CA ALA A 34 1.55 2.73 -4.05
C ALA A 34 0.28 1.92 -3.72
N ARG A 35 -0.16 1.92 -2.45
CA ARG A 35 -1.37 1.21 -2.01
C ARG A 35 -2.67 1.84 -2.51
N ASP A 36 -2.72 3.16 -2.66
CA ASP A 36 -3.88 3.86 -3.21
C ASP A 36 -4.02 3.53 -4.70
N LYS A 37 -2.92 3.53 -5.45
CA LYS A 37 -2.93 3.13 -6.86
C LYS A 37 -3.29 1.65 -7.07
N LEU A 38 -2.87 0.77 -6.16
CA LEU A 38 -3.32 -0.62 -6.16
C LEU A 38 -4.82 -0.73 -5.88
N GLN A 39 -5.36 0.10 -4.98
CA GLN A 39 -6.80 0.16 -4.72
C GLN A 39 -7.58 0.64 -5.94
N GLU A 40 -7.14 1.71 -6.61
CA GLU A 40 -7.72 2.19 -7.86
C GLU A 40 -7.71 1.09 -8.94
N ALA A 41 -6.57 0.41 -9.11
CA ALA A 41 -6.44 -0.69 -10.07
C ALA A 41 -7.40 -1.85 -9.77
N LEU A 42 -7.60 -2.20 -8.49
CA LEU A 42 -8.56 -3.24 -8.09
C LEU A 42 -10.00 -2.91 -8.48
N PHE A 43 -10.38 -1.63 -8.53
CA PHE A 43 -11.71 -1.20 -8.98
C PHE A 43 -11.86 -1.13 -10.50
N MET A 44 -10.76 -0.89 -11.23
CA MET A 44 -10.79 -0.75 -12.69
C MET A 44 -10.59 -2.07 -13.43
N LEU A 45 -9.94 -3.05 -12.81
CA LEU A 45 -9.61 -4.32 -13.46
C LEU A 45 -10.83 -5.25 -13.60
N PRO A 46 -10.85 -6.09 -14.66
CA PRO A 46 -11.82 -7.19 -14.75
C PRO A 46 -11.73 -8.11 -13.54
N PRO A 47 -12.85 -8.74 -13.11
CA PRO A 47 -12.92 -9.49 -11.85
C PRO A 47 -11.80 -10.51 -11.63
N ARG A 48 -11.38 -11.22 -12.68
CA ARG A 48 -10.31 -12.22 -12.60
C ARG A 48 -8.94 -11.60 -12.31
N ALA A 49 -8.59 -10.52 -13.03
CA ALA A 49 -7.33 -9.81 -12.82
C ALA A 49 -7.33 -9.06 -11.48
N ALA A 50 -8.48 -8.52 -11.08
CA ALA A 50 -8.65 -7.92 -9.76
C ALA A 50 -8.46 -8.95 -8.63
N ALA A 51 -8.98 -10.17 -8.78
CA ALA A 51 -8.80 -11.23 -7.80
C ALA A 51 -7.32 -11.64 -7.64
N GLU A 52 -6.60 -11.81 -8.74
CA GLU A 52 -5.16 -12.11 -8.71
C GLU A 52 -4.35 -10.99 -8.03
N LEU A 53 -4.64 -9.74 -8.38
CA LEU A 53 -4.00 -8.58 -7.75
C LEU A 53 -4.34 -8.50 -6.26
N ARG A 54 -5.59 -8.79 -5.89
CA ARG A 54 -6.07 -8.72 -4.52
C ARG A 54 -5.30 -9.66 -3.59
N VAL A 55 -5.08 -10.90 -4.04
CA VAL A 55 -4.31 -11.89 -3.26
C VAL A 55 -2.89 -11.38 -2.97
N GLN A 56 -2.24 -10.74 -3.94
CA GLN A 56 -0.90 -10.18 -3.74
C GLN A 56 -0.92 -8.99 -2.77
N VAL A 57 -1.90 -8.11 -2.91
CA VAL A 57 -2.07 -6.93 -2.04
C VAL A 57 -2.37 -7.35 -0.60
N GLU A 58 -3.27 -8.31 -0.39
CA GLU A 58 -3.65 -8.79 0.94
C GLU A 58 -2.47 -9.43 1.68
N ARG A 59 -1.61 -10.19 0.99
CA ARG A 59 -0.37 -10.75 1.58
C ARG A 59 0.57 -9.66 2.07
N LEU A 60 0.72 -8.59 1.29
CA LEU A 60 1.55 -7.45 1.67
C LEU A 60 0.91 -6.64 2.80
N ASP A 61 -0.41 -6.47 2.79
CA ASP A 61 -1.16 -5.79 3.85
C ASP A 61 -1.01 -6.52 5.20
N VAL A 62 -1.02 -7.86 5.22
CA VAL A 62 -0.76 -8.65 6.44
C VAL A 62 0.64 -8.40 6.99
N VAL A 63 1.65 -8.34 6.13
CA VAL A 63 3.03 -8.05 6.57
C VAL A 63 3.13 -6.62 7.12
N LEU A 64 2.48 -5.65 6.49
CA LEU A 64 2.43 -4.28 6.99
C LEU A 64 1.76 -4.23 8.37
N LEU A 65 0.62 -4.90 8.55
CA LEU A 65 -0.10 -4.97 9.82
C LEU A 65 0.72 -5.62 10.93
N GLY A 66 1.53 -6.64 10.61
CA GLY A 66 2.41 -7.28 11.58
C GLY A 66 3.62 -6.42 11.98
N ARG A 67 3.98 -5.42 11.17
CA ARG A 67 5.16 -4.57 11.38
C ARG A 67 4.85 -3.17 11.91
N THR A 68 3.63 -2.68 11.67
CA THR A 68 3.24 -1.30 11.99
C THR A 68 2.14 -1.25 13.02
N HIS A 69 2.22 -0.26 13.91
CA HIS A 69 1.17 -0.01 14.89
C HIS A 69 0.12 0.92 14.31
N GLN A 70 -1.11 0.83 14.81
CA GLN A 70 -2.12 1.84 14.50
C GLN A 70 -1.73 3.14 15.18
N GLU A 71 -1.64 4.23 14.42
CA GLU A 71 -1.40 5.56 14.96
C GLU A 71 -2.70 6.11 15.56
N PRO A 72 -2.80 6.31 16.90
CA PRO A 72 -4.07 6.69 17.53
C PRO A 72 -4.54 8.11 17.16
N MET A 73 -3.61 8.98 16.80
CA MET A 73 -3.88 10.38 16.43
C MET A 73 -4.11 10.58 14.93
N ALA A 74 -4.04 9.52 14.12
CA ALA A 74 -4.25 9.64 12.69
C ALA A 74 -5.74 9.88 12.37
N ASP A 75 -6.01 10.77 11.42
CA ASP A 75 -7.37 11.11 11.01
C ASP A 75 -8.16 9.85 10.60
N PRO A 76 -9.30 9.55 11.25
CA PRO A 76 -10.09 8.36 10.96
C PRO A 76 -10.66 8.31 9.54
N LYS A 77 -10.72 9.45 8.83
CA LYS A 77 -11.14 9.52 7.42
C LYS A 77 -10.09 8.98 6.45
N LEU A 78 -8.83 8.86 6.88
CA LEU A 78 -7.77 8.29 6.05
C LEU A 78 -7.91 6.78 5.93
N ALA A 79 -7.49 6.23 4.79
CA ALA A 79 -7.43 4.78 4.63
C ALA A 79 -6.52 4.16 5.68
N TRP A 80 -6.81 2.92 6.09
CA TRP A 80 -6.16 2.31 7.27
C TRP A 80 -4.63 2.17 7.12
N TRP A 81 -4.11 2.04 5.90
CA TRP A 81 -2.67 1.98 5.61
C TRP A 81 -1.95 3.34 5.74
N HIS A 82 -2.70 4.45 5.74
CA HIS A 82 -2.18 5.79 6.05
C HIS A 82 -2.13 6.07 7.56
N ARG A 83 -2.81 5.26 8.37
CA ARG A 83 -2.94 5.41 9.83
C ARG A 83 -1.98 4.49 10.58
N ARG A 84 -0.80 4.24 10.02
CA ARG A 84 0.18 3.29 10.52
C ARG A 84 1.51 3.98 10.81
N CYS A 85 2.30 3.45 11.75
CA CYS A 85 3.65 3.94 12.07
C CYS A 85 4.58 2.82 12.58
#